data_AF-A0A4R5UR86-F1
#
_entry.id   AF-A0A4R5UR86-F1
#
_cell.length_a   1.000
_cell.length_b   1.000
_cell.length_c   1.000
_cell.angle_alpha   90.00
_cell.angle_beta   90.00
_cell.angle_gamma   90.00
#
_symmetry.space_group_name_H-M   'P 1'
#
loop_
_entity.id
_entity.type
_entity.pdbx_description
1 polymer ?
#
loop_
_entity_poly.entity_id
_entity_poly.type
_entity_poly.pdbx_seq_one_letter_code
_entity_poly.pdbx_strand_id
1 'polypeptide(L)'
;MEAMDRHFWLTRSVARVAGVNLARAMAAGHLKPAQYNDMIARCQSCDRRGTCEVWLATQTDWPALPPAYCAHAPILDELRQIQRPH
;
A
#
# COMPACT_ATOMS: atom_id res chain seq x y z
N MET A 1 -3.63 17.91 -13.96
CA MET A 1 -2.63 16.84 -13.75
C MET A 1 -2.79 16.35 -12.32
N GLU A 2 -3.80 15.54 -12.02
CA GLU A 2 -4.23 15.29 -10.62
C GLU A 2 -4.66 13.84 -10.32
N ALA A 3 -4.77 12.97 -11.33
CA ALA A 3 -5.16 11.58 -11.10
C ALA A 3 -4.02 10.71 -10.54
N MET A 4 -2.76 11.06 -10.85
CA MET A 4 -1.58 10.26 -10.50
C MET A 4 -1.25 10.37 -9.01
N ASP A 5 -1.31 11.58 -8.45
CA ASP A 5 -1.12 11.84 -7.01
C ASP A 5 -2.09 11.03 -6.14
N ARG A 6 -3.38 11.00 -6.47
CA ARG A 6 -4.38 10.29 -5.62
C ARG A 6 -4.07 8.80 -5.49
N HIS A 7 -3.66 8.13 -6.56
CA HIS A 7 -3.32 6.70 -6.51
C HIS A 7 -1.97 6.40 -5.86
N PHE A 8 -1.01 7.32 -6.01
CA PHE A 8 0.23 7.31 -5.22
C PHE A 8 -0.07 7.43 -3.72
N TRP A 9 -0.90 8.40 -3.32
CA TRP A 9 -1.28 8.62 -1.92
C TRP A 9 -2.08 7.46 -1.35
N LEU A 10 -3.03 6.88 -2.09
CA LEU A 10 -3.77 5.69 -1.66
C LEU A 10 -2.84 4.49 -1.45
N THR A 11 -1.97 4.17 -2.42
CA THR A 11 -1.01 3.06 -2.31
C THR A 11 -0.12 3.22 -1.08
N ARG A 12 0.38 4.44 -0.84
CA ARG A 12 1.23 4.76 0.32
C ARG A 12 0.47 4.74 1.65
N SER A 13 -0.81 5.14 1.65
CA SER A 13 -1.68 5.16 2.84
C SER A 13 -2.22 3.79 3.22
N VAL A 14 -2.33 2.85 2.26
CA VAL A 14 -2.66 1.43 2.46
C VAL A 14 -1.42 0.57 2.81
N ALA A 15 -0.21 1.09 2.57
CA ALA A 15 1.03 0.54 3.14
C ALA A 15 1.30 1.03 4.58
N ARG A 16 1.01 2.32 4.88
CA ARG A 16 0.43 2.69 6.19
C ARG A 16 -0.90 1.92 6.35
N VAL A 17 -1.47 1.76 7.53
CA VAL A 17 -2.48 0.73 7.81
C VAL A 17 -1.92 -0.70 7.74
N ALA A 18 -1.23 -1.13 6.68
CA ALA A 18 -0.61 -2.46 6.65
C ALA A 18 0.58 -2.66 7.61
N GLY A 19 1.25 -1.58 8.06
CA GLY A 19 2.48 -1.69 8.86
C GLY A 19 3.77 -1.65 8.03
N VAL A 20 3.68 -1.23 6.77
CA VAL A 20 4.76 -1.28 5.78
C VAL A 20 5.29 0.12 5.49
N ASN A 21 6.59 0.33 5.66
CA ASN A 21 7.27 1.53 5.15
C ASN A 21 7.86 1.24 3.76
N LEU A 22 7.14 1.62 2.70
CA LEU A 22 7.60 1.42 1.31
C LEU A 22 8.91 2.13 1.00
N ALA A 23 9.20 3.28 1.63
CA ALA A 23 10.46 3.98 1.43
C ALA A 23 11.63 3.21 2.04
N ARG A 24 11.44 2.60 3.22
CA ARG A 24 12.41 1.67 3.83
C ARG A 24 12.57 0.41 2.98
N ALA A 25 11.48 -0.16 2.46
CA ALA A 25 11.54 -1.32 1.56
C ALA A 25 12.36 -1.04 0.30
N MET A 26 12.19 0.14 -0.31
CA MET A 26 13.00 0.56 -1.47
C MET A 26 14.47 0.80 -1.10
N ALA A 27 14.74 1.51 0.01
CA ALA A 27 16.10 1.79 0.46
C ALA A 27 16.89 0.53 0.84
N ALA A 28 16.21 -0.50 1.36
CA ALA A 28 16.80 -1.80 1.68
C ALA A 28 16.81 -2.79 0.49
N GLY A 29 16.33 -2.39 -0.70
CA GLY A 29 16.32 -3.23 -1.90
C GLY A 29 15.23 -4.30 -1.96
N HIS A 30 14.35 -4.40 -0.95
CA HIS A 30 13.22 -5.32 -0.91
C HIS A 30 12.05 -4.94 -1.83
N LEU A 31 12.02 -3.70 -2.31
CA LEU A 31 11.05 -3.22 -3.31
C LEU A 31 11.79 -2.42 -4.39
N LYS A 32 11.71 -2.81 -5.66
CA LYS A 32 12.32 -2.03 -6.75
C LYS A 32 11.44 -0.83 -7.12
N PRO A 33 12.00 0.32 -7.54
CA PRO A 33 11.21 1.46 -8.00
C PRO A 33 10.22 1.14 -9.12
N ALA A 34 10.58 0.24 -10.04
CA ALA A 34 9.68 -0.26 -11.08
C ALA A 34 8.46 -0.99 -10.49
N GLN A 35 8.68 -1.90 -9.53
CA GLN A 35 7.59 -2.62 -8.84
C GLN A 35 6.68 -1.66 -8.06
N TYR A 36 7.24 -0.58 -7.47
CA TYR A 36 6.44 0.45 -6.80
C TYR A 36 5.57 1.24 -7.80
N ASN A 37 6.09 1.57 -8.98
CA ASN A 37 5.31 2.18 -10.06
C ASN A 37 4.21 1.23 -10.55
N ASP A 38 4.50 -0.07 -10.70
CA ASP A 38 3.51 -1.09 -11.07
C ASP A 38 2.39 -1.22 -10.02
N MET A 39 2.72 -1.10 -8.73
CA MET A 39 1.71 -1.02 -7.66
C MET A 39 0.79 0.20 -7.85
N ILE A 40 1.34 1.38 -8.11
CA ILE A 40 0.53 2.59 -8.32
C ILE A 40 -0.38 2.42 -9.55
N ALA A 41 0.14 1.87 -10.66
CA ALA A 41 -0.63 1.60 -11.88
C ALA A 41 -1.75 0.56 -11.64
N ARG A 42 -1.51 -0.49 -10.84
CA ARG A 42 -2.52 -1.49 -10.44
C ARG A 42 -3.55 -0.91 -9.47
N CYS A 43 -3.18 0.05 -8.62
CA CYS A 43 -4.14 0.81 -7.84
C CYS A 43 -5.02 1.72 -8.72
N GLN A 44 -4.44 2.27 -9.80
CA GLN A 44 -5.14 3.13 -10.75
C GLN A 44 -6.19 2.38 -11.57
N SER A 45 -5.92 1.13 -11.99
CA SER A 45 -6.90 0.28 -12.68
C SER A 45 -7.97 -0.32 -11.77
N CYS A 46 -7.85 -0.18 -10.44
CA CYS A 46 -8.87 -0.62 -9.50
C CYS A 46 -10.09 0.33 -9.51
N ASP A 47 -11.28 -0.25 -9.57
CA ASP A 47 -12.58 0.43 -9.51
C ASP A 47 -13.01 0.80 -8.08
N ARG A 48 -12.57 0.03 -7.07
CA ARG A 48 -12.97 0.13 -5.64
C ARG A 48 -12.32 1.28 -4.86
N ARG A 49 -12.03 2.41 -5.52
CA ARG A 49 -11.29 3.56 -4.96
C ARG A 49 -11.97 4.16 -3.74
N GLY A 50 -13.26 4.48 -3.83
CA GLY A 50 -14.04 5.00 -2.70
C GLY A 50 -14.13 4.02 -1.53
N THR A 51 -14.09 2.71 -1.81
CA THR A 51 -14.03 1.67 -0.77
C THR A 51 -12.68 1.69 -0.03
N CYS A 52 -11.56 1.95 -0.73
CA CYS A 52 -10.26 2.15 -0.07
C CYS A 52 -10.27 3.41 0.80
N GLU A 53 -10.85 4.52 0.32
CA GLU A 53 -10.92 5.79 1.06
C GLU A 53 -11.77 5.66 2.33
N VAL A 54 -12.96 5.04 2.22
CA VAL A 54 -13.81 4.72 3.38
C VAL A 54 -13.11 3.75 4.34
N TRP A 55 -12.47 2.69 3.82
CA TRP A 55 -11.71 1.76 4.66
C TRP A 55 -10.60 2.48 5.42
N LEU A 56 -9.77 3.29 4.75
CA LEU A 56 -8.72 4.09 5.39
C LEU A 56 -9.27 5.01 6.50
N ALA A 57 -10.45 5.62 6.27
CA ALA A 57 -11.10 6.50 7.25
C ALA A 57 -11.63 5.77 8.50
N THR A 58 -11.85 4.44 8.44
CA THR A 58 -12.30 3.63 9.58
C THR A 58 -11.16 2.98 10.37
N GLN A 59 -9.90 3.16 9.99
CA GLN A 59 -8.78 2.48 10.65
C GLN A 59 -8.38 3.19 11.94
N THR A 60 -8.73 2.60 13.08
CA THR A 60 -8.37 3.06 14.42
C THR A 60 -7.15 2.33 15.00
N ASP A 61 -6.94 1.07 14.62
CA ASP A 61 -5.83 0.22 15.09
C ASP A 61 -4.73 0.06 14.03
N TRP A 62 -3.47 0.02 14.47
CA TRP A 62 -2.31 -0.14 13.58
C TRP A 62 -1.28 -1.14 14.11
N PRO A 63 -0.83 -2.15 13.33
CA PRO A 63 -1.16 -2.47 11.93
C PRO A 63 -2.46 -3.28 11.74
N ALA A 64 -3.23 -2.95 10.71
CA ALA A 64 -4.41 -3.69 10.26
C ALA A 64 -4.14 -4.41 8.93
N LEU A 65 -4.89 -5.48 8.65
CA LEU A 65 -4.77 -6.23 7.40
C LEU A 65 -5.38 -5.42 6.24
N PRO A 66 -4.70 -5.23 5.09
CA PRO A 66 -5.30 -4.65 3.91
C PRO A 66 -6.61 -5.36 3.52
N PRO A 67 -7.61 -4.65 2.96
CA PRO A 67 -8.88 -5.26 2.67
C PRO A 67 -8.73 -6.32 1.59
N ALA A 68 -9.53 -7.39 1.64
CA ALA A 68 -9.36 -8.58 0.79
C ALA A 68 -9.43 -8.32 -0.74
N TYR A 69 -9.97 -7.17 -1.16
CA TYR A 69 -10.00 -6.74 -2.56
C TYR A 69 -8.74 -5.95 -3.00
N CYS A 70 -7.84 -5.64 -2.08
CA CYS A 70 -6.61 -4.90 -2.36
C CYS A 70 -5.62 -5.80 -3.11
N ALA A 71 -5.34 -5.49 -4.38
CA ALA A 71 -4.35 -6.19 -5.19
C ALA A 71 -2.91 -6.17 -4.61
N HIS A 72 -2.66 -5.34 -3.59
CA HIS A 72 -1.38 -5.24 -2.90
C HIS A 72 -1.31 -6.02 -1.58
N ALA A 73 -2.40 -6.62 -1.10
CA ALA A 73 -2.40 -7.35 0.16
C ALA A 73 -1.26 -8.40 0.28
N PRO A 74 -0.92 -9.20 -0.76
CA PRO A 74 0.18 -10.17 -0.67
C PRO A 74 1.56 -9.51 -0.51
N ILE A 75 1.90 -8.55 -1.37
CA ILE A 75 3.21 -7.86 -1.32
C ILE A 75 3.35 -6.98 -0.09
N LEU A 76 2.24 -6.43 0.43
CA LEU A 76 2.26 -5.70 1.69
C LEU A 76 2.49 -6.65 2.88
N ASP A 77 1.94 -7.86 2.89
CA ASP A 77 2.25 -8.80 3.97
C ASP A 77 3.71 -9.27 3.93
N GLU A 78 4.25 -9.60 2.75
CA GLU A 78 5.66 -9.93 2.56
C GLU A 78 6.58 -8.80 3.07
N LEU A 79 6.37 -7.57 2.60
CA LEU A 79 7.15 -6.41 3.03
C LEU A 79 6.96 -6.08 4.51
N ARG A 80 5.80 -6.39 5.10
CA ARG A 80 5.52 -6.26 6.54
C ARG A 80 6.36 -7.26 7.32
N GLN A 81 6.36 -8.54 6.92
CA GLN A 81 7.14 -9.60 7.58
C GLN A 81 8.64 -9.26 7.61
N ILE A 82 9.20 -8.81 6.49
CA ILE A 82 10.61 -8.36 6.37
C ILE A 82 10.92 -7.16 7.29
N GLN A 83 9.91 -6.33 7.60
CA GLN A 83 10.06 -5.13 8.43
C GLN A 83 9.70 -5.34 9.91
N ARG A 84 9.24 -6.53 10.32
CA ARG A 84 8.98 -6.82 11.74
C ARG A 84 10.30 -6.76 12.52
N PRO A 85 10.38 -6.03 13.63
CA PRO A 85 11.52 -6.18 14.54
C PRO A 85 11.53 -7.61 15.11
N HIS A 86 12.74 -8.13 15.28
CA HIS A 86 13.00 -9.37 16.04
C HIS A 86 12.85 -9.11 17.54
#